data_AF-A0A7X3HF92-F1
#
_entry.id   AF-A0A7X3HF92-F1
#
_cell.length_a   1.000
_cell.length_b   1.000
_cell.length_c   1.000
_cell.angle_alpha   90.00
_cell.angle_beta   90.00
_cell.angle_gamma   90.00
#
_symmetry.space_group_name_H-M   'P 1'
#
loop_
_entity.id
_entity.type
_entity.pdbx_description
1 polymer ?
#
loop_
_entity_poly.entity_id
_entity_poly.type
_entity_poly.pdbx_seq_one_letter_code
_entity_poly.pdbx_strand_id
1 'polypeptide(L)'
;PVLARIASYASAGVDPAIMGIGPVSATRRCLEKAGWNLAELDLIEANEAFAAQALSVGQELGWDASKVNVNGGAIALGHPIGASG
;
A
#
# COMPACT_ATOMS: atom_id res chain seq x y z
N PRO A 1 1.71 9.45 -26.08
CA PRO A 1 2.83 8.70 -25.45
C PRO A 1 2.25 7.77 -24.38
N VAL A 2 2.85 6.61 -24.12
CA VAL A 2 2.40 5.69 -23.06
C VAL A 2 3.11 6.06 -21.76
N LEU A 3 2.37 6.30 -20.68
CA LEU A 3 2.93 6.70 -19.37
C LEU A 3 3.34 5.49 -18.52
N ALA A 4 2.51 4.45 -18.45
CA ALA A 4 2.75 3.25 -17.64
C ALA A 4 1.92 2.04 -18.12
N ARG A 5 2.15 0.86 -17.53
CA ARG A 5 1.30 -0.34 -17.66
C ARG A 5 0.91 -0.87 -16.27
N ILE A 6 -0.24 -1.52 -16.16
CA ILE A 6 -0.64 -2.26 -14.95
C ILE A 6 0.00 -3.65 -14.99
N ALA A 7 0.86 -3.96 -14.03
CA ALA A 7 1.52 -5.28 -13.94
C ALA A 7 0.62 -6.32 -13.25
N SER A 8 -0.04 -5.96 -12.14
CA SER A 8 -0.94 -6.84 -11.40
C SER A 8 -1.94 -6.05 -10.54
N TYR A 9 -2.95 -6.76 -10.02
CA TYR A 9 -3.90 -6.27 -9.04
C TYR A 9 -4.34 -7.42 -8.12
N ALA A 10 -4.57 -7.11 -6.84
CA ALA A 10 -5.04 -8.05 -5.85
C ALA A 10 -5.92 -7.37 -4.79
N SER A 11 -6.85 -8.15 -4.25
CA SER A 11 -7.61 -7.83 -3.04
C SER A 11 -7.50 -8.98 -2.04
N ALA A 12 -7.66 -8.66 -0.76
CA ALA A 12 -7.65 -9.62 0.34
C ALA A 12 -8.68 -9.21 1.39
N GLY A 13 -9.39 -10.19 1.94
CA GLY A 13 -10.21 -10.00 3.14
C GLY A 13 -9.39 -10.29 4.39
N VAL A 14 -9.70 -9.57 5.47
CA VAL A 14 -9.13 -9.78 6.81
C VAL A 14 -10.27 -9.70 7.84
N ASP A 15 -9.99 -10.11 9.08
CA ASP A 15 -10.94 -9.95 10.17
C ASP A 15 -11.30 -8.45 10.32
N PRO A 16 -12.60 -8.08 10.33
CA PRO A 16 -13.04 -6.69 10.48
C PRO A 16 -12.46 -5.98 11.70
N ALA A 17 -12.19 -6.68 12.80
CA ALA A 17 -11.61 -6.12 14.02
C ALA A 17 -10.19 -5.57 13.81
N ILE A 18 -9.49 -6.03 12.76
CA ILE A 18 -8.14 -5.60 12.39
C ILE A 18 -8.06 -5.14 10.94
N MET A 19 -9.16 -4.59 10.39
CA MET A 19 -9.28 -4.25 8.96
C MET A 19 -8.09 -3.45 8.40
N GLY A 20 -7.42 -2.66 9.23
CA GLY A 20 -6.25 -1.87 8.87
C GLY A 20 -5.06 -2.69 8.35
N ILE A 21 -4.97 -3.99 8.65
CA ILE A 21 -3.89 -4.86 8.16
C ILE A 21 -4.14 -5.39 6.74
N GLY A 22 -5.31 -5.13 6.15
CA GLY A 22 -5.68 -5.55 4.79
C GLY A 22 -4.60 -5.31 3.72
N PRO A 23 -3.89 -4.15 3.71
CA PRO A 23 -2.82 -3.89 2.77
C PRO A 23 -1.67 -4.92 2.81
N VAL A 24 -1.37 -5.55 3.96
CA VAL A 24 -0.30 -6.55 4.04
C VAL A 24 -0.59 -7.74 3.13
N SER A 25 -1.76 -8.35 3.31
CA SER A 25 -2.18 -9.52 2.53
C SER A 25 -2.40 -9.18 1.07
N ALA A 26 -2.97 -8.01 0.78
CA ALA A 26 -3.20 -7.54 -0.58
C ALA A 26 -1.88 -7.29 -1.32
N THR A 27 -0.91 -6.60 -0.69
CA THR A 27 0.40 -6.30 -1.27
C THR A 27 1.21 -7.56 -1.53
N ARG A 28 1.31 -8.48 -0.56
CA ARG A 28 2.02 -9.76 -0.76
C ARG A 28 1.46 -10.54 -1.96
N ARG A 29 0.13 -10.63 -2.08
CA ARG A 29 -0.55 -11.28 -3.20
C ARG A 29 -0.35 -10.54 -4.53
N CYS A 30 -0.32 -9.22 -4.51
CA CYS A 30 -0.11 -8.39 -5.71
C CYS A 30 1.30 -8.58 -6.28
N LEU A 31 2.30 -8.56 -5.40
CA LEU A 31 3.70 -8.77 -5.72
C LEU A 31 3.95 -10.19 -6.25
N GLU A 32 3.40 -11.21 -5.60
CA GLU A 32 3.47 -12.60 -6.07
C GLU A 32 2.91 -12.74 -7.50
N LYS A 33 1.74 -12.15 -7.78
CA LYS A 33 1.15 -12.15 -9.13
C LYS A 33 1.99 -11.42 -10.17
N ALA A 34 2.72 -10.37 -9.76
CA ALA A 34 3.64 -9.64 -10.64
C ALA A 34 4.99 -10.36 -10.83
N GLY A 35 5.29 -11.35 -9.98
CA GLY A 35 6.62 -11.96 -9.90
C GLY A 35 7.67 -11.01 -9.32
N TRP A 36 7.27 -10.09 -8.44
CA TRP A 36 8.14 -9.08 -7.83
C TRP A 36 8.31 -9.32 -6.33
N ASN A 37 9.38 -8.75 -5.80
CA ASN A 37 9.65 -8.65 -4.37
C ASN A 37 9.50 -7.19 -3.92
N LEU A 38 9.18 -7.01 -2.63
CA LEU A 38 8.97 -5.67 -2.05
C LEU A 38 10.21 -4.76 -2.23
N ALA A 39 11.42 -5.32 -2.14
CA ALA A 39 12.67 -4.58 -2.28
C ALA A 39 12.89 -4.01 -3.68
N GLU A 40 12.22 -4.56 -4.70
CA GLU A 40 12.29 -4.10 -6.09
C GLU A 40 11.40 -2.87 -6.35
N LEU A 41 10.56 -2.47 -5.39
CA LEU A 41 9.75 -1.28 -5.51
C LEU A 41 10.60 -0.03 -5.30
N ASP A 42 10.50 0.93 -6.23
CA ASP A 42 11.17 2.23 -6.13
C ASP A 42 10.32 3.27 -5.37
N LEU A 43 9.00 3.15 -5.47
CA LEU A 43 8.03 4.05 -4.84
C LEU A 43 6.82 3.26 -4.35
N ILE A 44 6.32 3.60 -3.17
CA ILE A 44 5.17 2.98 -2.53
C ILE A 44 4.17 4.08 -2.17
N GLU A 45 3.01 4.06 -2.80
CA GLU A 45 1.85 4.85 -2.39
C GLU A 45 0.95 3.96 -1.54
N ALA A 46 0.88 4.25 -0.24
CA ALA A 46 0.11 3.49 0.73
C ALA A 46 -0.83 4.44 1.49
N ASN A 47 -2.14 4.23 1.33
CA ASN A 47 -3.14 5.08 1.98
C ASN A 47 -2.95 5.10 3.52
N GLU A 48 -2.95 6.29 4.09
CA GLU A 48 -2.78 6.54 5.53
C GLU A 48 -4.14 6.81 6.18
N ALA A 49 -5.01 5.80 6.22
CA ALA A 49 -6.33 5.97 6.85
C ALA A 49 -6.20 6.36 8.33
N PHE A 50 -5.22 5.76 9.02
CA PHE A 50 -4.80 6.11 10.37
C PHE A 50 -3.30 5.88 10.54
N ALA A 51 -2.61 6.71 11.31
CA ALA A 51 -1.16 6.57 11.53
C ALA A 51 -0.78 5.20 12.13
N ALA A 52 -1.54 4.73 13.12
CA ALA A 52 -1.30 3.42 13.75
C ALA A 52 -1.41 2.27 12.74
N GLN A 53 -2.37 2.36 11.81
CA GLN A 53 -2.55 1.38 10.75
C GLN A 53 -1.38 1.43 9.75
N ALA A 54 -1.01 2.61 9.27
CA ALA A 54 0.08 2.77 8.30
C ALA A 54 1.41 2.25 8.86
N LEU A 55 1.71 2.56 10.13
CA LEU A 55 2.90 2.06 10.83
C LEU A 55 2.88 0.54 10.99
N SER A 56 1.74 -0.04 11.39
CA SER A 56 1.58 -1.49 11.53
C SER A 56 1.80 -2.23 10.21
N VAL A 57 1.20 -1.75 9.12
CA VAL A 57 1.42 -2.30 7.77
C VAL A 57 2.89 -2.21 7.38
N GLY A 58 3.53 -1.07 7.63
CA GLY A 58 4.94 -0.88 7.28
C GLY A 58 5.89 -1.78 8.04
N GLN A 59 5.63 -1.99 9.33
CA GLN A 59 6.39 -2.93 10.15
C GLN A 59 6.22 -4.38 9.66
N GLU A 60 4.99 -4.80 9.35
CA GLU A 60 4.68 -6.17 8.92
C GLU A 60 5.19 -6.48 7.49
N LEU A 61 5.18 -5.49 6.59
CA LEU A 61 5.77 -5.64 5.26
C LEU A 61 7.29 -5.49 5.27
N GLY A 62 7.85 -4.75 6.22
CA GLY A 62 9.27 -4.43 6.26
C GLY A 62 9.70 -3.54 5.08
N TRP A 63 8.84 -2.60 4.66
CA TRP A 63 9.17 -1.69 3.56
C TRP A 63 10.23 -0.66 3.97
N ASP A 64 10.85 -0.05 2.97
CA ASP A 64 11.70 1.12 3.18
C ASP A 64 10.83 2.37 3.31
N ALA A 65 10.77 2.94 4.52
CA ALA A 65 9.97 4.14 4.79
C ALA A 65 10.38 5.35 3.94
N SER A 66 11.62 5.40 3.42
CA SER A 66 12.07 6.48 2.53
C SER A 66 11.42 6.44 1.15
N LYS A 67 10.78 5.31 0.78
CA LYS A 67 10.08 5.11 -0.48
C LYS A 67 8.56 5.24 -0.35
N VAL A 68 8.04 5.45 0.85
CA VAL A 68 6.60 5.46 1.12
C VAL A 68 6.09 6.89 1.17
N ASN A 69 5.06 7.21 0.37
CA ASN A 69 4.35 8.48 0.39
C ASN A 69 5.28 9.71 0.37
N VAL A 70 6.30 9.70 -0.50
CA VAL A 70 7.39 10.70 -0.49
C VAL A 70 6.91 12.14 -0.75
N ASN A 71 5.69 12.29 -1.27
CA ASN A 71 5.03 13.58 -1.51
C ASN A 71 3.92 13.90 -0.48
N GLY A 72 3.84 13.14 0.61
CA GLY A 72 2.80 13.22 1.62
C GLY A 72 1.67 12.22 1.39
N GLY A 73 1.09 11.69 2.47
CA GLY A 73 -0.02 10.76 2.43
C GLY A 73 -1.34 11.37 2.90
N ALA A 74 -2.35 10.50 3.04
CA ALA A 74 -3.73 10.89 3.33
C ALA A 74 -3.93 11.62 4.67
N ILE A 75 -3.02 11.45 5.64
CA ILE A 75 -3.06 12.22 6.89
C ILE A 75 -2.87 13.72 6.61
N ALA A 76 -2.00 14.07 5.67
CA ALA A 76 -1.72 15.46 5.30
C ALA A 76 -2.64 15.97 4.20
N LEU A 77 -2.91 15.14 3.19
CA LEU A 77 -3.61 15.54 1.96
C LEU A 77 -5.14 15.35 2.04
N GLY A 78 -5.61 14.58 3.02
CA GLY A 78 -7.02 14.18 3.15
C GLY A 78 -7.35 12.89 2.39
N HIS A 79 -8.50 12.30 2.73
CA HIS A 79 -8.94 11.01 2.18
C HIS A 79 -10.41 11.06 1.71
N PRO A 80 -10.70 11.59 0.51
CA PRO A 80 -11.99 11.36 -0.12
C PRO A 80 -12.13 9.88 -0.51
N ILE A 81 -12.98 9.16 0.22
CA ILE A 81 -13.06 7.68 0.21
C ILE A 81 -13.10 7.07 -1.19
N GLY A 82 -13.87 7.66 -2.11
CA GLY A 82 -14.04 7.14 -3.47
C GLY A 82 -13.00 7.61 -4.50
N ALA A 83 -12.05 8.47 -4.12
CA ALA A 83 -11.15 9.14 -5.06
C ALA A 83 -9.65 8.97 -4.72
N SER A 84 -9.32 8.20 -3.67
CA SER A 84 -7.93 8.06 -3.21
C SER A 84 -7.14 6.93 -3.86
N GLY A 85 -7.84 5.97 -4.51
CA GLY A 85 -7.23 4.82 -5.18
C GLY A 85 -7.09 5.00 -6.67
#